data_AF-A0A3C0SSD7-F1
#
_entry.id   AF-A0A3C0SSD7-F1
#
_cell.length_a   1.000
_cell.length_b   1.000
_cell.length_c   1.000
_cell.angle_alpha   90.00
_cell.angle_beta   90.00
_cell.angle_gamma   90.00
#
_symmetry.space_group_name_H-M   'P 1'
#
loop_
_entity.id
_entity.type
_entity.pdbx_description
1 polymer ?
#
loop_
_entity_poly.entity_id
_entity_poly.type
_entity_poly.pdbx_seq_one_letter_code
_entity_poly.pdbx_strand_id
1 'polypeptide(L)' 'MIINKINLNLAQEIVNAVKEVVDKNINFIDINGIIIGSTDKSRLNTFHQ' A
#
# COMPACT_ATOMS: atom_id res chain seq x y z
N MET A 1 -3.33 16.27 -15.81
CA MET A 1 -4.27 15.87 -14.74
C MET A 1 -3.45 15.73 -13.47
N ILE A 2 -3.77 16.47 -12.40
CA ILE A 2 -3.05 16.32 -11.13
C ILE A 2 -3.63 15.09 -10.44
N ILE A 3 -2.88 14.00 -10.45
CA ILE A 3 -3.21 12.83 -9.63
C ILE A 3 -2.77 13.18 -8.21
N ASN A 4 -3.73 13.40 -7.31
CA ASN A 4 -3.45 13.51 -5.88
C ASN A 4 -2.95 12.16 -5.38
N LYS A 5 -1.64 11.95 -5.44
CA LYS A 5 -0.99 10.71 -5.02
C LYS A 5 -0.85 10.74 -3.50
N ILE A 6 -1.41 9.73 -2.84
CA ILE A 6 -1.13 9.47 -1.44
C ILE A 6 0.39 9.20 -1.32
N ASN A 7 1.04 9.86 -0.37
CA ASN A 7 2.47 9.66 -0.16
C ASN A 7 2.75 8.25 0.41
N LEU A 8 3.96 7.73 0.19
CA LEU A 8 4.32 6.36 0.57
C LEU A 8 4.19 6.09 2.07
N ASN A 9 4.53 7.06 2.91
CA ASN A 9 4.46 6.91 4.36
C ASN A 9 3.00 6.76 4.82
N LEU A 10 2.10 7.60 4.31
CA LEU A 10 0.68 7.55 4.61
C LEU A 10 0.06 6.24 4.10
N ALA A 11 0.43 5.77 2.91
CA ALA A 11 -0.03 4.47 2.40
C ALA A 11 0.42 3.32 3.31
N GLN A 12 1.65 3.36 3.83
CA GLN A 12 2.16 2.37 4.76
C GLN A 12 1.47 2.44 6.13
N GLU A 13 1.22 3.63 6.67
CA GLU A 13 0.49 3.83 7.93
C GLU A 13 -0.93 3.27 7.85
N ILE A 14 -1.64 3.50 6.75
CA ILE A 14 -2.97 2.93 6.50
C ILE A 14 -2.89 1.40 6.56
N VAL A 15 -1.94 0.80 5.85
CA VAL A 15 -1.80 -0.66 5.80
C VAL A 15 -1.48 -1.25 7.17
N ASN A 16 -0.61 -0.58 7.95
CA ASN A 16 -0.29 -1.00 9.31
C ASN A 16 -1.54 -0.95 10.22
N ALA A 17 -2.28 0.16 10.19
CA ALA A 17 -3.48 0.32 11.00
C ALA A 17 -4.57 -0.70 10.65
N VAL A 18 -4.77 -1.02 9.37
CA VAL A 18 -5.77 -2.02 8.97
C VAL A 18 -5.32 -3.43 9.37
N LYS A 19 -4.02 -3.75 9.29
CA LYS A 19 -3.48 -5.06 9.72
C LYS A 19 -3.82 -5.38 11.17
N GLU A 20 -3.80 -4.38 12.06
CA GLU A 20 -4.15 -4.54 13.47
C GLU A 20 -5.60 -5.00 13.67
N VAL A 21 -6.51 -4.65 12.75
CA VAL A 21 -7.93 -4.97 12.84
C VAL A 21 -8.27 -6.30 12.15
N VAL A 22 -7.69 -6.55 10.97
CA VAL A 22 -8.13 -7.67 10.12
C VAL A 22 -7.21 -8.88 10.16
N ASP A 23 -6.00 -8.75 10.72
CA ASP A 23 -4.94 -9.78 10.78
C ASP A 23 -4.67 -10.51 9.44
N LYS A 24 -4.90 -9.84 8.31
CA LYS A 24 -4.55 -10.33 6.97
C LYS A 24 -3.42 -9.52 6.37
N ASN A 25 -2.76 -10.08 5.36
CA ASN A 25 -1.82 -9.31 4.56
C ASN A 25 -2.58 -8.36 3.64
N ILE A 26 -2.13 -7.12 3.55
CA ILE A 26 -2.82 -6.03 2.84
C ILE A 26 -1.81 -5.27 2.00
N ASN A 27 -2.25 -4.89 0.81
CA ASN A 27 -1.51 -4.02 -0.10
C ASN A 27 -2.33 -2.75 -0.37
N PHE A 28 -1.67 -1.61 -0.36
CA PHE A 28 -2.17 -0.36 -0.93
C PHE A 28 -1.56 -0.22 -2.32
N ILE A 29 -2.39 -0.16 -3.35
CA ILE A 29 -1.97 -0.21 -4.76
C ILE A 29 -2.36 1.10 -5.43
N ASP A 30 -1.43 1.71 -6.17
CA ASP A 30 -1.72 2.91 -6.96
C ASP A 30 -2.40 2.55 -8.29
N ILE A 31 -2.86 3.57 -9.03
CA ILE A 31 -3.60 3.36 -10.29
C ILE A 31 -2.78 2.66 -11.39
N ASN A 32 -1.46 2.60 -11.26
CA ASN A 32 -0.58 1.92 -12.20
C ASN A 32 -0.36 0.45 -11.79
N GLY A 33 -1.01 -0.03 -10.73
CA GLY A 33 -0.81 -1.38 -10.21
C GLY A 33 0.43 -1.53 -9.34
N ILE A 34 1.11 -0.44 -8.96
CA ILE A 34 2.27 -0.47 -8.08
C ILE A 34 1.84 -0.51 -6.62
N ILE A 35 2.38 -1.45 -5.86
CA ILE A 35 2.17 -1.54 -4.41
C ILE A 35 2.96 -0.44 -3.72
N ILE A 36 2.25 0.53 -3.13
CA ILE A 36 2.82 1.71 -2.45
C ILE A 36 2.71 1.65 -0.92
N GLY A 37 2.04 0.63 -0.38
CA GLY A 37 2.03 0.27 1.04
C GLY A 37 1.76 -1.22 1.17
N SER A 38 2.40 -1.92 2.10
CA SER A 38 2.22 -3.38 2.25
C SER A 38 2.56 -3.87 3.65
N THR A 39 1.81 -4.85 4.15
CA THR A 39 2.18 -5.59 5.36
C THR A 39 3.36 -6.53 5.11
N ASP A 40 3.52 -6.98 3.87
CA ASP A 40 4.72 -7.67 3.38
C ASP A 40 5.64 -6.66 2.70
N LYS A 41 6.66 -6.20 3.42
CA LYS A 41 7.60 -5.18 2.92
C LYS A 41 8.35 -5.61 1.66
N SER A 42 8.47 -6.91 1.38
CA SER A 42 9.10 -7.40 0.14
C SER A 42 8.31 -7.04 -1.11
N ARG A 43 7.01 -6.71 -0.95
CA ARG A 43 6.11 -6.34 -2.04
C ARG A 43 6.16 -4.84 -2.38
N LEU A 44 6.76 -3.99 -1.55
CA LEU A 44 6.78 -2.55 -1.79
C LEU A 44 7.50 -2.21 -3.11
N ASN A 45 6.94 -1.27 -3.87
CA ASN A 45 7.43 -0.85 -5.19
C ASN A 45 7.47 -1.95 -6.25
N THR A 46 6.63 -2.98 -6.11
CA THR A 46 6.44 -4.03 -7.12
C THR A 46 5.04 -3.98 -7.72
N PHE A 47 4.87 -4.51 -8.93
CA PHE A 47 3.55 -4.65 -9.55
C PHE A 47 2.73 -5.74 -8.85
N HIS A 48 1.45 -5.47 -8.60
CA HIS A 48 0.49 -6.51 -8.24
C HIS A 48 0.23 -7.41 -9.45
N GLN A 49 0.33 -8.73 -9.24
CA GLN A 49 0.10 -9.77 -10.26
C GLN A 49 -1.23 -10.45 -10.00
#